data_AF-A0A6M0K604-F1
#
_entry.id   AF-A0A6M0K604-F1
#
_cell.length_a   1.000
_cell.length_b   1.000
_cell.length_c   1.000
_cell.angle_alpha   90.00
_cell.angle_beta   90.00
_cell.angle_gamma   90.00
#
_symmetry.space_group_name_H-M   'P 1'
#
loop_
_entity.id
_entity.type
_entity.pdbx_description
1 polymer ?
#
loop_
_entity_poly.entity_id
_entity_poly.type
_entity_poly.pdbx_seq_one_letter_code
_entity_poly.pdbx_strand_id
1 'polypeptide(L)'
;MHKQTLLLALFTCALGAQADCVPSPPEIGDIGPDSTLVCRTLQQLYPGAALREEGRAIRSPTEVVVHASVDGRPITLSYALSGYRWRLQQDDARLAENVRAGASPETE
;
A
#
# COMPACT_ATOMS: atom_id res chain seq x y z
N MET A 1 8.36 -41.63 -34.10
CA MET A 1 7.86 -41.75 -32.70
C MET A 1 8.68 -40.80 -31.86
N HIS A 2 8.11 -39.66 -31.45
CA HIS A 2 7.61 -39.42 -30.07
C HIS A 2 8.74 -39.68 -29.05
N LYS A 3 9.17 -38.79 -28.18
CA LYS A 3 8.57 -37.60 -27.55
C LYS A 3 9.68 -37.11 -26.62
N GLN A 4 10.16 -35.88 -26.72
CA GLN A 4 10.72 -35.21 -25.54
C GLN A 4 10.76 -33.68 -25.73
N THR A 5 9.60 -33.16 -26.12
CA THR A 5 9.21 -31.78 -25.85
C THR A 5 8.89 -31.70 -24.35
N LEU A 6 9.92 -31.63 -23.50
CA LEU A 6 9.72 -31.55 -22.06
C LEU A 6 10.78 -30.66 -21.41
N LEU A 7 10.85 -29.42 -21.90
CA LEU A 7 11.73 -28.38 -21.36
C LEU A 7 11.07 -27.00 -21.51
N LEU A 8 9.75 -26.91 -21.28
CA LEU A 8 9.03 -25.62 -21.36
C LEU A 8 7.81 -25.55 -20.42
N ALA A 9 7.86 -26.24 -19.28
CA ALA A 9 6.74 -26.26 -18.31
C ALA A 9 7.11 -25.73 -16.91
N LEU A 10 8.29 -25.10 -16.75
CA LEU A 10 8.69 -24.46 -15.49
C LEU A 10 8.71 -22.93 -15.56
N PHE A 11 8.20 -22.33 -16.65
CA PHE A 11 8.42 -20.92 -16.96
C PHE A 11 7.28 -19.96 -16.55
N THR A 12 6.36 -20.33 -15.66
CA THR A 12 5.27 -19.40 -15.29
C THR A 12 4.71 -19.58 -13.88
N CYS A 13 5.57 -19.86 -12.90
CA CYS A 13 5.22 -19.65 -11.48
C CYS A 13 5.86 -18.37 -10.90
N ALA A 14 6.07 -17.36 -11.73
CA ALA A 14 6.09 -15.96 -11.27
C ALA A 14 4.67 -15.38 -11.46
N LEU A 15 3.64 -16.10 -10.99
CA LEU A 15 2.37 -15.46 -10.72
C LEU A 15 2.65 -14.52 -9.56
N GLY A 16 2.71 -13.22 -9.88
CA GLY A 16 2.97 -12.17 -8.92
C GLY A 16 2.14 -12.42 -7.67
N ALA A 17 2.83 -12.65 -6.56
CA ALA A 17 2.27 -12.31 -5.27
C ALA A 17 2.04 -10.80 -5.36
N GLN A 18 0.87 -10.40 -5.85
CA GLN A 18 0.31 -9.08 -5.59
C GLN A 18 0.36 -9.01 -4.07
N ALA A 19 1.34 -8.30 -3.52
CA ALA A 19 1.51 -8.17 -2.08
C ALA A 19 0.33 -7.34 -1.62
N ASP A 20 -0.78 -8.02 -1.35
CA ASP A 20 -1.93 -7.43 -0.71
C ASP A 20 -1.45 -6.90 0.63
N CYS A 21 -1.76 -5.63 0.93
CA CYS A 21 -1.33 -5.02 2.17
C CYS A 21 -1.86 -5.85 3.35
N VAL A 22 -0.95 -6.48 4.10
CA VAL A 22 -1.32 -7.30 5.25
C VAL A 22 -1.43 -6.39 6.48
N PRO A 23 -2.62 -6.24 7.08
CA PRO A 23 -2.78 -5.40 8.25
C PRO A 23 -2.11 -6.06 9.46
N SER A 24 -1.29 -5.28 10.17
CA SER A 24 -0.72 -5.70 11.46
C SER A 24 -1.81 -5.74 12.55
N PRO A 25 -1.78 -6.72 13.46
CA PRO A 25 -2.70 -6.76 14.59
C PRO A 25 -2.50 -5.54 15.51
N PRO A 26 -3.56 -5.03 16.15
CA PRO A 26 -3.44 -3.91 17.07
C PRO A 26 -2.71 -4.33 18.36
N GLU A 27 -1.83 -3.46 18.85
CA GLU A 27 -1.10 -3.62 20.10
C GLU A 27 -1.62 -2.67 21.19
N ILE A 28 -1.43 -3.06 22.46
CA ILE A 28 -1.82 -2.20 23.59
C ILE A 28 -0.96 -0.94 23.56
N GLY A 29 -1.61 0.22 23.51
CA GLY A 29 -0.94 1.52 23.44
C GLY A 29 -0.72 2.04 22.02
N ASP A 30 -1.26 1.36 21.00
CA ASP A 30 -1.27 1.88 19.64
C ASP A 30 -2.02 3.21 19.55
N ILE A 31 -1.32 4.21 19.02
CA ILE A 31 -1.87 5.53 18.70
C ILE A 31 -1.78 5.68 17.19
N GLY A 32 -2.93 5.82 16.53
CA GLY A 32 -3.00 6.05 15.08
C GLY A 32 -4.17 5.36 14.38
N PRO A 33 -4.27 5.52 13.05
CA PRO A 33 -5.25 4.82 12.23
C PRO A 33 -5.05 3.30 12.36
N ASP A 34 -6.11 2.51 12.43
CA ASP A 34 -5.96 1.05 12.40
C ASP A 34 -5.24 0.56 11.12
N SER A 35 -4.44 -0.50 11.20
CA SER A 35 -3.69 -1.05 10.06
C SER A 35 -4.61 -1.47 8.91
N THR A 36 -5.85 -1.89 9.19
CA THR A 36 -6.86 -2.16 8.17
C THR A 36 -7.26 -0.89 7.42
N LEU A 37 -7.36 0.26 8.12
CA LEU A 37 -7.64 1.55 7.49
C LEU A 37 -6.46 1.97 6.61
N VAL A 38 -5.23 1.78 7.06
CA VAL A 38 -4.02 2.07 6.29
C VAL A 38 -3.99 1.22 5.03
N CYS A 39 -4.14 -0.10 5.15
CA CYS A 39 -4.11 -1.02 4.01
C CYS A 39 -5.22 -0.73 3.01
N ARG A 40 -6.45 -0.47 3.47
CA ARG A 40 -7.55 -0.06 2.60
C ARG A 40 -7.22 1.23 1.86
N THR A 41 -6.67 2.23 2.56
CA THR A 41 -6.25 3.49 1.95
C THR A 41 -5.19 3.24 0.88
N LEU A 42 -4.17 2.42 1.17
CA LEU A 42 -3.12 2.07 0.20
C LEU A 42 -3.69 1.36 -1.04
N GLN A 43 -4.55 0.36 -0.87
CA GLN A 43 -5.24 -0.32 -1.99
C GLN A 43 -6.10 0.67 -2.79
N GLN A 44 -6.79 1.58 -2.10
CA GLN A 44 -7.60 2.65 -2.68
C GLN A 44 -6.80 3.77 -3.31
N LEU A 45 -5.49 3.86 -3.09
CA LEU A 45 -4.56 4.84 -3.67
C LEU A 45 -3.61 4.22 -4.71
N TYR A 46 -3.39 2.91 -4.69
CA TYR A 46 -2.45 2.23 -5.60
C TYR A 46 -2.97 0.82 -5.95
N PRO A 47 -4.04 0.71 -6.76
CA PRO A 47 -4.64 -0.56 -7.11
C PRO A 47 -3.67 -1.41 -7.93
N GLY A 48 -3.53 -2.67 -7.54
CA GLY A 48 -2.66 -3.62 -8.24
C GLY A 48 -1.16 -3.44 -7.99
N ALA A 49 -0.76 -2.49 -7.14
CA ALA A 49 0.61 -2.36 -6.69
C ALA A 49 0.93 -3.37 -5.57
N ALA A 50 2.22 -3.69 -5.39
CA ALA A 50 2.69 -4.40 -4.22
C ALA A 50 2.77 -3.43 -3.03
N LEU A 51 2.01 -3.71 -1.97
CA LEU A 51 1.82 -2.80 -0.84
C LEU A 51 2.36 -3.39 0.46
N ARG A 52 3.01 -2.55 1.26
CA ARG A 52 3.47 -2.95 2.60
C ARG A 52 3.44 -1.78 3.56
N GLU A 53 2.83 -1.97 4.73
CA GLU A 53 3.01 -1.08 5.87
C GLU A 53 4.36 -1.39 6.53
N GLU A 54 5.18 -0.37 6.76
CA GLU A 54 6.54 -0.52 7.30
C GLU A 54 6.65 -0.05 8.75
N GLY A 55 5.78 0.87 9.16
CA GLY A 55 5.76 1.37 10.53
C GLY A 55 5.11 2.74 10.64
N ARG A 56 5.24 3.33 11.82
CA ARG A 56 4.54 4.59 12.16
C ARG A 56 5.41 5.47 13.03
N ALA A 57 5.23 6.78 12.87
CA ALA A 57 5.79 7.80 13.72
C ALA A 57 4.65 8.64 14.31
N ILE A 58 4.55 8.64 15.64
CA ILE A 58 3.57 9.45 16.36
C ILE A 58 4.14 10.88 16.44
N ARG A 59 3.48 11.84 15.79
CA ARG A 59 3.86 13.27 15.88
C ARG A 59 3.19 13.92 17.08
N SER A 60 1.93 13.58 17.31
CA SER A 60 1.16 13.98 18.49
C SER A 60 0.04 12.95 18.74
N PRO A 61 -0.69 13.02 19.87
CA PRO A 61 -1.85 12.15 20.11
C PRO A 61 -2.95 12.26 19.04
N THR A 62 -2.93 13.32 18.23
CA THR A 62 -3.91 13.59 17.17
C THR A 62 -3.30 13.58 15.77
N GLU A 63 -2.01 13.28 15.63
CA GLU A 63 -1.32 13.27 14.33
C GLU A 63 -0.30 12.14 14.28
N VAL A 64 -0.48 11.24 13.31
CA VAL A 64 0.37 10.07 13.12
C VAL A 64 0.77 9.98 11.67
N VAL A 65 2.05 9.72 11.45
CA VAL A 65 2.63 9.50 10.13
C VAL A 65 2.83 8.00 9.96
N VAL A 66 2.35 7.46 8.86
CA VAL A 66 2.50 6.05 8.49
C VAL A 66 3.50 5.94 7.36
N HIS A 67 4.49 5.07 7.55
CA HIS A 67 5.48 4.71 6.54
C HIS A 67 5.02 3.43 5.85
N ALA A 68 5.00 3.45 4.53
CA ALA A 68 4.61 2.32 3.71
C ALA A 68 5.49 2.24 2.46
N SER A 69 5.47 1.10 1.77
CA SER A 69 6.06 0.97 0.45
C SER A 69 5.02 0.56 -0.60
N VAL A 70 5.16 1.14 -1.79
CA VAL A 70 4.39 0.86 -2.99
C VAL A 70 5.38 0.45 -4.08
N ASP A 71 5.28 -0.79 -4.54
CA ASP A 71 6.23 -1.40 -5.50
C ASP A 71 7.70 -1.23 -5.06
N GLY A 72 7.94 -1.37 -3.74
CA GLY A 72 9.25 -1.22 -3.12
C GLY A 72 9.73 0.24 -2.98
N ARG A 73 8.92 1.24 -3.36
CA ARG A 73 9.23 2.66 -3.17
C ARG A 73 8.61 3.16 -1.87
N PRO A 74 9.40 3.79 -0.98
CA PRO A 74 8.86 4.31 0.27
C PRO A 74 7.94 5.49 0.00
N ILE A 75 6.79 5.50 0.66
CA ILE A 75 5.85 6.60 0.72
C ILE A 75 5.51 6.91 2.17
N THR A 76 4.89 8.07 2.38
CA THR A 76 4.45 8.51 3.70
C THR A 76 3.01 8.97 3.61
N LEU A 77 2.20 8.55 4.57
CA LEU A 77 0.79 8.96 4.69
C LEU A 77 0.60 9.61 6.06
N SER A 78 0.18 10.87 6.07
CA SER A 78 -0.09 11.62 7.30
C SER A 78 -1.57 11.51 7.65
N TYR A 79 -1.86 11.14 8.88
CA TYR A 79 -3.21 11.04 9.40
C TYR A 79 -3.43 12.01 10.56
N ALA A 80 -4.57 12.68 10.54
CA ALA A 80 -5.03 13.52 11.63
C ALA A 80 -6.29 12.91 12.27
N LEU A 81 -6.39 13.00 13.60
CA LEU A 81 -7.57 12.61 14.35
C LEU A 81 -8.60 13.73 14.28
N SER A 82 -9.74 13.46 13.65
CA SER A 82 -10.88 14.37 13.56
C SER A 82 -12.06 13.78 14.32
N GLY A 83 -12.34 14.35 15.49
CA GLY A 83 -13.27 13.76 16.46
C GLY A 83 -12.73 12.42 16.98
N TYR A 84 -13.36 11.32 16.58
CA TYR A 84 -12.97 9.95 16.95
C TYR A 84 -12.47 9.12 15.76
N ARG A 85 -12.18 9.78 14.61
CA ARG A 85 -11.79 9.09 13.38
C ARG A 85 -10.48 9.65 12.83
N TRP A 86 -9.56 8.76 12.51
CA TRP A 86 -8.37 9.09 11.74
C TRP A 86 -8.74 9.37 10.28
N ARG A 87 -8.19 10.45 9.73
CA ARG A 87 -8.38 10.85 8.33
C ARG A 87 -7.04 11.12 7.69
N LEU A 88 -6.87 10.66 6.46
CA LEU A 88 -5.72 11.00 5.63
C LEU A 88 -5.72 12.51 5.40
N GLN A 89 -4.57 13.15 5.56
CA GLN A 89 -4.42 14.57 5.27
C GLN A 89 -4.53 14.82 3.76
N GLN A 90 -5.13 15.94 3.39
CA GLN A 90 -5.57 16.22 2.03
C GLN A 90 -4.41 16.31 1.03
N ASP A 91 -3.23 16.76 1.48
CA ASP A 91 -2.03 16.86 0.64
C ASP A 91 -1.54 15.49 0.19
N ASP A 92 -1.56 14.49 1.08
CA ASP A 92 -1.19 13.11 0.76
C ASP A 92 -2.22 12.45 -0.17
N ALA A 93 -3.51 12.74 0.04
CA ALA A 93 -4.57 12.27 -0.85
C ALA A 93 -4.39 12.81 -2.27
N ARG A 94 -4.08 14.10 -2.40
CA ARG A 94 -3.86 14.77 -3.68
C ARG A 94 -2.58 14.29 -4.37
N LEU A 95 -1.50 14.10 -3.62
CA LEU A 95 -0.25 13.55 -4.15
C LEU A 95 -0.49 12.17 -4.76
N ALA A 96 -1.20 11.29 -4.05
CA ALA A 96 -1.51 9.97 -4.54
C ALA A 96 -2.39 10.00 -5.81
N GLU A 97 -3.37 10.91 -5.88
CA GLU A 97 -4.17 11.12 -7.10
C GLU A 97 -3.34 11.59 -8.29
N ASN A 98 -2.39 12.51 -8.07
CA ASN A 98 -1.49 12.96 -9.12
C ASN A 98 -0.56 11.84 -9.63
N VAL A 99 -0.04 11.00 -8.71
CA VAL A 99 0.80 9.85 -9.08
C VAL A 99 0.01 8.86 -9.94
N ARG A 100 -1.27 8.62 -9.61
CA ARG A 100 -2.15 7.80 -10.46
C ARG A 100 -2.37 8.38 -11.84
N ALA A 101 -2.70 9.67 -11.90
CA ALA A 101 -2.95 10.35 -13.17
C ALA A 101 -1.71 10.32 -14.08
N GLY A 102 -0.51 10.44 -13.50
CA GLY A 102 0.75 10.31 -14.22
C GLY A 102 1.19 8.87 -14.55
N ALA A 103 0.59 7.85 -13.92
CA ALA A 103 0.89 6.45 -14.17
C ALA A 103 -0.03 5.79 -15.21
N SER A 104 -0.98 6.54 -15.80
CA SER A 104 -1.79 6.05 -16.91
C SER A 104 -0.88 5.87 -18.14
N PRO A 105 -0.68 4.63 -18.65
CA PRO A 105 0.05 4.45 -19.89
C PRO A 105 -0.74 5.10 -21.01
N GLU A 106 -0.14 6.11 -21.64
CA GLU A 106 -0.55 6.60 -22.95
C GLU A 106 -0.61 5.38 -23.88
N THR A 107 -1.84 4.94 -24.16
CA THR A 107 -2.09 3.89 -25.14
C THR A 107 -2.43 4.63 -26.43
N GLU A 108 -1.40 4.91 -27.23
CA GLU A 108 -1.52 5.25 -28.65
C GLU A 108 -0.50 4.44 -29.46
#